data_AF-A0A183TRX4-F1
#
_entry.id   AF-A0A183TRX4-F1
#
_cell.length_a   1.000
_cell.length_b   1.000
_cell.length_c   1.000
_cell.angle_alpha   90.00
_cell.angle_beta   90.00
_cell.angle_gamma   90.00
#
_symmetry.space_group_name_H-M   'P 1'
#
loop_
_entity.id
_entity.type
_entity.pdbx_description
1 polymer ?
#
loop_
_entity_poly.entity_id
_entity_poly.type
_entity_poly.pdbx_seq_one_letter_code
_entity_poly.pdbx_strand_id
1 'polypeptide(L)'
;LPYLDHPSQPRASRADPLLAPEPYDAGHNIPGKRLYSLRQTQQLADEFTIELIQLARHAFPNLPPTDRDDLVLDGFISGLRDCAVSSHFTLNPPTNLTNALQLCRWYDSHPIHGFLSVN
;
A
#
# COMPACT_ATOMS: atom_id res chain seq x y z
N LEU A 1 29.32 32.90 57.39
CA LEU A 1 27.92 33.01 57.89
C LEU A 1 27.18 33.97 56.95
N PRO A 2 25.91 33.78 56.53
CA PRO A 2 24.99 32.61 56.46
C PRO A 2 24.55 32.33 54.98
N TYR A 3 24.14 31.12 54.57
CA TYR A 3 22.80 30.48 54.55
C TYR A 3 21.93 30.77 53.29
N LEU A 4 21.72 29.69 52.51
CA LEU A 4 20.61 29.27 51.63
C LEU A 4 20.07 30.12 50.47
N ASP A 5 20.02 29.51 49.29
CA ASP A 5 18.74 29.00 48.74
C ASP A 5 18.98 27.83 47.77
N HIS A 6 18.46 26.66 48.12
CA HIS A 6 18.14 25.61 47.14
C HIS A 6 16.62 25.54 47.08
N PRO A 7 16.05 25.40 45.88
CA PRO A 7 14.87 24.58 45.70
C PRO A 7 15.21 23.37 44.81
N SER A 8 15.28 22.21 45.47
CA SER A 8 14.60 20.97 45.09
C SER A 8 14.50 20.67 43.58
N GLN A 9 15.50 19.98 43.02
CA GLN A 9 15.19 19.05 41.94
C GLN A 9 14.59 17.79 42.55
N PRO A 10 13.35 17.41 42.20
CA PRO A 10 12.82 16.12 42.58
C PRO A 10 13.73 15.07 41.94
N ARG A 11 14.29 14.23 42.81
CA ARG A 11 14.94 12.96 42.50
C ARG A 11 14.25 12.37 41.27
N ALA A 12 14.97 12.32 40.15
CA ALA A 12 14.53 11.62 38.95
C ALA A 12 14.30 10.17 39.38
N SER A 13 13.06 9.90 39.78
CA SER A 13 12.56 8.59 40.11
C SER A 13 12.63 7.86 38.79
N ARG A 14 13.68 7.04 38.69
CA ARG A 14 13.93 6.02 37.67
C ARG A 14 12.60 5.42 37.25
N ALA A 15 12.02 5.98 36.20
CA ALA A 15 10.81 5.47 35.59
C ALA A 15 11.24 4.23 34.80
N ASP A 16 10.53 3.14 35.09
CA ASP A 16 10.63 1.84 34.44
C ASP A 16 10.72 1.98 32.91
N PRO A 17 11.74 1.41 32.24
CA PRO A 17 11.88 1.48 30.78
C PRO A 17 10.97 0.47 30.05
N LEU A 18 9.72 0.31 30.51
CA LEU A 18 8.77 -0.68 29.96
C LEU A 18 7.44 -0.08 29.52
N LEU A 19 7.35 1.25 29.34
CA LEU A 19 6.12 1.91 28.88
C LEU A 19 6.39 3.20 28.09
N ALA A 20 7.41 3.18 27.22
CA ALA A 20 7.35 4.07 26.07
C ALA A 20 6.21 3.54 25.18
N PRO A 21 5.24 4.37 24.77
CA PRO A 21 4.46 4.03 23.59
C PRO A 21 5.48 3.94 22.47
N GLU A 22 5.75 2.73 21.99
CA GLU A 22 6.52 2.54 20.76
C GLU A 22 5.95 3.54 19.75
N PRO A 23 6.77 4.48 19.23
CA PRO A 23 6.28 5.43 18.27
C PRO A 23 5.79 4.60 17.09
N TYR A 24 4.47 4.56 16.92
CA TYR A 24 3.85 4.02 15.73
C TYR A 24 4.54 4.72 14.56
N ASP A 25 5.32 3.95 13.83
CA ASP A 25 6.23 4.48 12.84
C ASP A 25 5.44 4.84 11.57
N ALA A 26 4.69 5.95 11.64
CA ALA A 26 4.00 6.55 10.51
C ALA A 26 4.99 7.10 9.46
N GLY A 27 6.30 7.05 9.74
CA GLY A 27 7.38 7.50 8.88
C GLY A 27 7.90 6.44 7.90
N HIS A 28 8.11 5.20 8.36
CA HIS A 28 9.01 4.26 7.67
C HIS A 28 8.37 3.10 6.88
N ASN A 29 7.06 3.06 6.63
CA ASN A 29 6.51 2.08 5.67
C ASN A 29 6.82 2.47 4.20
N ILE A 30 8.08 2.83 3.91
CA ILE A 30 8.57 3.16 2.56
C ILE A 30 8.09 2.14 1.52
N PRO A 31 8.11 0.81 1.79
CA PRO A 31 7.59 -0.16 0.83
C PRO A 31 6.06 -0.10 0.67
N GLY A 32 5.30 0.18 1.73
CA GLY A 32 3.84 0.37 1.66
C GLY A 32 3.45 1.63 0.89
N LYS A 33 4.18 2.75 1.07
CA LYS A 33 4.01 3.96 0.26
C LYS A 33 4.35 3.71 -1.21
N ARG A 34 5.38 2.90 -1.48
CA ARG A 34 5.76 2.51 -2.85
C ARG A 34 4.71 1.64 -3.52
N LEU A 35 4.05 0.74 -2.80
CA LEU A 35 2.99 -0.11 -3.34
C LEU A 35 1.90 0.73 -4.01
N TYR A 36 1.44 1.80 -3.35
CA TYR A 36 0.41 2.70 -3.88
C TYR A 36 0.93 3.80 -4.83
N SER A 37 2.23 3.99 -4.90
CA SER A 37 2.86 4.94 -5.84
C SER A 37 3.30 4.27 -7.14
N LEU A 38 3.40 2.93 -7.15
CA LEU A 38 3.78 2.17 -8.32
C LEU A 38 2.66 2.25 -9.36
N ARG A 39 3.04 2.58 -10.60
CA ARG A 39 2.12 2.61 -11.74
C ARG A 39 2.62 1.68 -12.82
N GLN A 40 1.69 1.00 -13.46
CA GLN A 40 1.96 0.21 -14.65
C GLN A 40 2.49 1.16 -15.76
N THR A 41 3.56 0.74 -16.42
CA THR A 41 4.20 1.51 -17.49
C THR A 41 3.90 0.87 -18.85
N GLN A 42 4.92 0.53 -19.64
CA GLN A 42 4.75 -0.25 -20.87
C GLN A 42 4.79 -1.76 -20.60
N GLN A 43 5.08 -2.18 -19.37
CA GLN A 43 5.11 -3.58 -18.97
C GLN A 43 3.72 -4.23 -18.96
N LEU A 44 3.69 -5.55 -19.12
CA LEU A 44 2.46 -6.33 -19.08
C LEU A 44 1.83 -6.30 -17.68
N ALA A 45 0.51 -6.51 -17.61
CA ALA A 45 -0.21 -6.57 -16.34
C ALA A 45 0.35 -7.66 -15.40
N ASP A 46 0.81 -8.77 -15.97
CA ASP A 46 1.46 -9.87 -15.24
C ASP A 46 2.78 -9.42 -14.57
N GLU A 47 3.65 -8.70 -15.30
CA GLU A 47 4.93 -8.21 -14.77
C GLU A 47 4.71 -7.17 -13.66
N PHE A 48 3.78 -6.24 -13.90
CA PHE A 48 3.37 -5.25 -12.90
C PHE A 48 2.85 -5.90 -11.61
N THR A 49 2.09 -6.99 -11.75
CA THR A 49 1.56 -7.74 -10.62
C THR A 49 2.67 -8.39 -9.79
N ILE A 50 3.71 -8.93 -10.44
CA ILE A 50 4.87 -9.51 -9.75
C ILE A 50 5.58 -8.45 -8.90
N GLU A 51 5.78 -7.23 -9.42
CA GLU A 51 6.38 -6.12 -8.68
C GLU A 51 5.55 -5.74 -7.44
N LEU A 52 4.23 -5.66 -7.58
CA LEU A 52 3.32 -5.37 -6.47
C LEU A 52 3.36 -6.45 -5.39
N ILE A 53 3.36 -7.74 -5.78
CA ILE A 53 3.46 -8.86 -4.83
C ILE A 53 4.76 -8.78 -4.04
N GLN A 54 5.89 -8.49 -4.70
CA GLN A 54 7.17 -8.34 -4.02
C GLN A 54 7.14 -7.17 -3.04
N LEU A 55 6.62 -6.02 -3.45
CA LEU A 55 6.46 -4.85 -2.59
C LEU A 55 5.56 -5.14 -1.39
N ALA A 56 4.41 -5.80 -1.58
CA ALA A 56 3.49 -6.16 -0.51
C ALA A 56 4.15 -7.11 0.51
N ARG A 57 4.91 -8.10 0.03
CA ARG A 57 5.65 -9.03 0.90
C ARG A 57 6.76 -8.33 1.68
N HIS A 58 7.44 -7.37 1.08
CA HIS A 58 8.47 -6.57 1.75
C HIS A 58 7.89 -5.53 2.72
N ALA A 59 6.76 -4.93 2.37
CA ALA A 59 6.06 -3.93 3.20
C ALA A 59 5.38 -4.57 4.41
N PHE A 60 4.80 -5.74 4.21
CA PHE A 60 3.91 -6.40 5.17
C PHE A 60 4.29 -7.88 5.34
N PRO A 61 5.50 -8.20 5.82
CA PRO A 61 5.96 -9.59 5.91
C PRO A 61 5.12 -10.46 6.86
N ASN A 62 4.55 -9.84 7.91
CA ASN A 62 3.74 -10.51 8.93
C ASN A 62 2.25 -10.59 8.59
N LEU A 63 1.83 -9.97 7.48
CA LEU A 63 0.44 -9.93 7.09
C LEU A 63 0.04 -11.26 6.44
N PRO A 64 -1.17 -11.79 6.72
CA PRO A 64 -1.68 -12.99 6.07
C PRO A 64 -1.58 -12.91 4.53
N PRO A 65 -1.39 -14.04 3.83
CA PRO A 65 -1.38 -14.05 2.37
C PRO A 65 -2.62 -13.39 1.76
N THR A 66 -3.81 -13.71 2.27
CA THR A 66 -5.09 -13.16 1.81
C THR A 66 -5.13 -11.63 1.90
N ASP A 67 -4.81 -11.08 3.07
CA ASP A 67 -4.81 -9.63 3.27
C ASP A 67 -3.74 -8.91 2.40
N ARG A 68 -2.61 -9.57 2.12
CA ARG A 68 -1.61 -9.04 1.17
C ARG A 68 -2.12 -9.06 -0.26
N ASP A 69 -2.80 -10.12 -0.66
CA ASP A 69 -3.37 -10.24 -2.00
C ASP A 69 -4.43 -9.16 -2.23
N ASP A 70 -5.22 -8.82 -1.21
CA ASP A 70 -6.17 -7.69 -1.26
C ASP A 70 -5.45 -6.34 -1.45
N LEU A 71 -4.35 -6.11 -0.74
CA LEU A 71 -3.51 -4.91 -0.93
C LEU A 71 -2.88 -4.86 -2.33
N VAL A 72 -2.42 -6.01 -2.83
CA VAL A 72 -1.88 -6.12 -4.20
C VAL A 72 -2.96 -5.83 -5.22
N LEU A 73 -4.18 -6.32 -5.02
CA LEU A 73 -5.31 -6.08 -5.90
C LEU A 73 -5.71 -4.60 -5.94
N ASP A 74 -5.80 -3.98 -4.77
CA ASP A 74 -6.11 -2.56 -4.61
C ASP A 74 -5.02 -1.66 -5.25
N GLY A 75 -3.75 -1.99 -5.00
CA GLY A 75 -2.60 -1.35 -5.64
C GLY A 75 -2.56 -1.57 -7.14
N PHE A 76 -2.95 -2.76 -7.62
CA PHE A 76 -3.04 -3.08 -9.03
C PHE A 76 -4.08 -2.20 -9.72
N ILE A 77 -5.32 -2.16 -9.23
CA ILE A 77 -6.41 -1.35 -9.79
C ILE A 77 -6.03 0.14 -9.82
N SER A 78 -5.45 0.64 -8.72
CA SER A 78 -5.03 2.04 -8.58
C SER A 78 -3.83 2.41 -9.46
N GLY A 79 -2.98 1.44 -9.78
CA GLY A 79 -1.76 1.61 -10.53
C GLY A 79 -1.87 1.30 -12.02
N LEU A 80 -3.00 0.76 -12.50
CA LEU A 80 -3.22 0.48 -13.92
C LEU A 80 -2.98 1.70 -14.80
N ARG A 81 -2.35 1.48 -15.96
CA ARG A 81 -2.06 2.55 -16.93
C ARG A 81 -3.30 3.02 -17.67
N ASP A 82 -4.21 2.09 -17.99
CA ASP A 82 -5.44 2.39 -18.69
C ASP A 82 -6.50 2.87 -17.71
N CYS A 83 -6.82 4.16 -17.78
CA CYS A 83 -7.82 4.78 -16.92
C CYS A 83 -9.23 4.22 -17.13
N ALA A 84 -9.57 3.69 -18.32
CA ALA A 84 -10.87 3.09 -18.59
C ALA A 84 -10.97 1.72 -17.91
N VAL A 85 -9.91 0.91 -17.98
CA VAL A 85 -9.85 -0.39 -17.28
C VAL A 85 -9.84 -0.19 -15.76
N SER A 86 -9.05 0.77 -15.25
CA SER A 86 -9.02 1.12 -13.82
C SER A 86 -10.39 1.60 -13.31
N SER A 87 -11.05 2.49 -14.06
CA SER A 87 -12.42 2.94 -13.74
C SER A 87 -13.43 1.80 -13.76
N HIS A 88 -13.36 0.92 -14.76
CA HIS A 88 -14.22 -0.26 -14.83
C HIS A 88 -14.04 -1.18 -13.62
N PHE A 89 -12.80 -1.44 -13.19
CA PHE A 89 -12.51 -2.24 -12.00
C PHE A 89 -12.91 -1.55 -10.70
N THR A 90 -12.92 -0.22 -10.65
CA THR A 90 -13.44 0.50 -9.49
C THR A 90 -14.97 0.34 -9.39
N LEU A 91 -15.67 0.32 -10.53
CA LEU A 91 -17.13 0.13 -10.58
C LEU A 91 -17.55 -1.33 -10.41
N ASN A 92 -16.76 -2.27 -10.92
CA ASN A 92 -16.99 -3.71 -10.85
C ASN A 92 -15.70 -4.40 -10.39
N PRO A 93 -15.45 -4.42 -9.06
CA PRO A 93 -14.20 -4.93 -8.53
C PRO A 93 -14.04 -6.43 -8.86
N PRO A 94 -12.90 -6.82 -9.44
CA PRO A 94 -12.59 -8.22 -9.64
C PRO A 94 -12.48 -8.92 -8.28
N THR A 95 -12.98 -10.16 -8.21
CA THR A 95 -12.99 -10.94 -6.95
C THR A 95 -11.60 -11.28 -6.43
N ASN A 96 -10.62 -11.37 -7.33
CA ASN A 96 -9.22 -11.66 -7.00
C ASN A 96 -8.31 -11.20 -8.14
N LEU A 97 -7.00 -11.24 -7.87
CA LEU A 97 -5.95 -10.85 -8.80
C LEU A 97 -5.94 -11.68 -10.09
N THR A 98 -6.28 -12.96 -10.03
CA THR A 98 -6.36 -13.83 -11.21
C THR A 98 -7.45 -13.38 -12.18
N ASN A 99 -8.64 -13.06 -11.66
CA ASN A 99 -9.74 -12.53 -12.45
C ASN A 99 -9.37 -11.15 -13.04
N ALA A 100 -8.69 -10.29 -12.28
CA ALA A 100 -8.22 -9.00 -12.75
C ALA A 100 -7.25 -9.14 -13.94
N LEU A 101 -6.27 -10.04 -13.83
CA LEU A 101 -5.30 -10.33 -14.91
C LEU A 101 -5.98 -10.90 -16.17
N GLN A 102 -6.94 -11.82 -15.99
CA GLN A 102 -7.71 -12.36 -17.11
C GLN A 102 -8.50 -11.26 -17.83
N LEU A 103 -9.13 -10.35 -17.08
CA LEU A 103 -9.84 -9.22 -17.65
C LEU A 103 -8.89 -8.25 -18.37
N CYS A 104 -7.71 -7.95 -17.80
CA CYS A 104 -6.70 -7.14 -18.48
C CYS A 104 -6.27 -7.75 -19.82
N ARG A 105 -5.97 -9.06 -19.85
CA ARG A 105 -5.64 -9.77 -21.10
C ARG A 105 -6.79 -9.76 -22.11
N TRP A 106 -8.03 -9.81 -21.62
CA TRP A 106 -9.21 -9.70 -22.46
C TRP A 106 -9.31 -8.31 -23.11
N TYR A 107 -9.05 -7.24 -22.35
CA TYR A 107 -9.02 -5.86 -22.86
C TYR A 107 -7.83 -5.59 -23.80
N ASP A 108 -6.67 -6.21 -23.56
CA ASP A 108 -5.53 -6.13 -24.49
C ASP A 108 -5.84 -6.80 -25.83
N SER A 109 -6.61 -7.89 -25.80
CA SER A 109 -7.05 -8.62 -27.01
C SER A 109 -8.26 -8.00 -27.70
N HIS A 110 -9.12 -7.32 -26.92
CA HIS A 110 -10.31 -6.61 -27.37
C HIS A 110 -10.21 -5.17 -26.88
N PRO A 111 -9.32 -4.36 -27.49
CA PRO A 111 -9.17 -2.96 -27.11
C PRO A 111 -10.54 -2.32 -27.12
N ILE A 112 -10.88 -1.62 -26.04
CA ILE A 112 -12.17 -0.96 -25.84
C ILE A 112 -12.29 0.23 -26.82
N HIS A 113 -12.38 -0.05 -28.11
CA HIS A 113 -12.76 0.92 -29.14
C HIS A 113 -14.28 0.99 -29.29
N GLY A 114 -15.04 0.66 -28.22
CA GLY A 114 -16.49 0.48 -28.32
C GLY A 114 -17.34 0.66 -27.06
N PHE A 115 -16.79 1.04 -25.90
CA PHE A 115 -17.61 1.29 -24.69
C PHE A 115 -17.57 2.72 -24.15
N LEU A 116 -16.78 3.62 -24.74
CA LEU A 116 -16.80 5.06 -24.43
C LEU A 116 -17.29 5.94 -25.61
N SER A 117 -17.99 5.36 -26.59
CA SER A 117 -18.78 6.14 -27.56
C SER A 117 -20.19 6.34 -27.02
N VAL A 118 -20.31 7.11 -25.95
CA VAL A 118 -21.56 7.77 -25.54
C VAL A 118 -21.25 9.22 -25.18
N ASN A 119 -21.10 10.04 -26.21
CA ASN A 119 -21.71 11.36 -26.30
C ASN A 119 -21.76 11.80 -27.76
#